data_AF-A0A1I4L578-F1
#
_entry.id   AF-A0A1I4L578-F1
#
_cell.length_a   1.000
_cell.length_b   1.000
_cell.length_c   1.000
_cell.angle_alpha   90.00
_cell.angle_beta   90.00
_cell.angle_gamma   90.00
#
_symmetry.space_group_name_H-M   'P 1'
#
loop_
_entity.id
_entity.type
_entity.pdbx_description
1 polymer ?
#
loop_
_entity_poly.entity_id
_entity_poly.type
_entity_poly.pdbx_seq_one_letter_code
_entity_poly.pdbx_strand_id
1 'polypeptide(L)'
;MTTTDRILILLRHAKSDWSGSVPDIDRPLAERGTAQAPLAGRWLADHAGRIDLALVSPARRARETWELASAQLEPLPPARSEDRVYAASAHQLLDIVHGVPDTVQTLLLVGHNPGMEQLASLLAGEEVVLRTSGIAVFDGEGPWSGLDAASTALRVAGRSDGHDLR
;
A
#
# COMPACT_ATOMS: atom_id res chain seq x y z
N MET A 1 19.19 -10.53 -20.34
CA MET A 1 18.55 -10.42 -19.01
C MET A 1 17.07 -10.22 -19.28
N THR A 2 16.23 -11.17 -18.88
CA THR A 2 14.78 -10.96 -18.89
C THR A 2 14.47 -9.90 -17.84
N THR A 3 13.96 -8.75 -18.24
CA THR A 3 13.34 -7.80 -17.32
C THR A 3 12.23 -8.55 -16.60
N THR A 4 12.36 -8.67 -15.29
CA THR A 4 11.31 -9.25 -14.46
C THR A 4 10.42 -8.10 -14.03
N ASP A 5 9.21 -8.06 -14.57
CA ASP A 5 8.23 -7.02 -14.29
C ASP A 5 7.70 -7.21 -12.86
N ARG A 6 7.81 -6.17 -12.05
CA ARG A 6 7.34 -6.14 -10.65
C ARG A 6 6.15 -5.23 -10.52
N ILE A 7 5.27 -5.55 -9.58
CA ILE A 7 4.11 -4.72 -9.27
C ILE A 7 4.23 -4.24 -7.83
N LEU A 8 4.36 -2.93 -7.65
CA LEU A 8 4.30 -2.28 -6.35
C LEU A 8 2.92 -1.70 -6.13
N ILE A 9 2.27 -2.10 -5.04
CA ILE A 9 0.96 -1.59 -4.63
C ILE A 9 1.12 -0.84 -3.32
N LEU A 10 0.71 0.41 -3.31
CA LEU A 10 0.69 1.26 -2.12
C LEU A 10 -0.76 1.43 -1.66
N LEU A 11 -1.07 0.98 -0.44
CA LEU A 11 -2.37 1.17 0.20
C LEU A 11 -2.21 2.04 1.45
N ARG A 12 -2.73 3.26 1.41
CA ARG A 12 -2.84 4.07 2.64
C ARG A 12 -3.93 3.48 3.53
N HIS A 13 -3.67 3.35 4.83
CA HIS A 13 -4.68 2.88 5.78
C HIS A 13 -6.03 3.63 5.66
N ALA A 14 -7.13 2.94 5.96
CA ALA A 14 -8.48 3.51 5.94
C ALA A 14 -8.68 4.52 7.08
N LYS A 15 -9.79 5.27 7.05
CA LYS A 15 -10.02 6.38 7.98
C LYS A 15 -9.94 5.90 9.45
N SER A 16 -9.00 6.45 10.21
CA SER A 16 -8.87 6.20 11.65
C SER A 16 -9.75 7.11 12.50
N ASP A 17 -10.04 6.64 13.71
CA ASP A 17 -10.73 7.40 14.75
C ASP A 17 -9.73 8.25 15.56
N TRP A 18 -10.14 9.46 15.92
CA TRP A 18 -9.37 10.42 16.72
C TRP A 18 -10.07 10.77 18.05
N SER A 19 -11.27 10.23 18.29
CA SER A 19 -12.08 10.58 19.48
C SER A 19 -11.59 9.94 20.78
N GLY A 20 -10.80 8.87 20.70
CA GLY A 20 -10.25 8.16 21.85
C GLY A 20 -8.96 8.76 22.42
N SER A 21 -8.62 8.38 23.65
CA SER A 21 -7.39 8.78 24.36
C SER A 21 -6.27 7.73 24.28
N VAL A 22 -6.27 6.89 23.25
CA VAL A 22 -5.28 5.81 23.07
C VAL A 22 -4.00 6.34 22.41
N PRO A 23 -2.83 5.70 22.62
CA PRO A 23 -1.60 6.01 21.88
C PRO A 23 -1.82 5.97 20.36
N ASP A 24 -1.07 6.76 19.57
CA ASP A 24 -1.34 6.86 18.12
C ASP A 24 -1.31 5.49 17.42
N ILE A 25 -0.34 4.64 17.80
CA ILE A 25 -0.17 3.31 17.22
C ILE A 25 -1.39 2.39 17.46
N ASP A 26 -2.14 2.63 18.53
CA ASP A 26 -3.30 1.83 18.95
C ASP A 26 -4.64 2.42 18.50
N ARG A 27 -4.61 3.52 17.74
CA ARG A 27 -5.83 4.13 17.22
C ARG A 27 -6.54 3.19 16.23
N PRO A 28 -7.83 2.90 16.45
CA PRO A 28 -8.59 2.03 15.56
C PRO A 28 -9.03 2.77 14.29
N LEU A 29 -9.62 2.01 13.37
CA LEU A 29 -10.49 2.56 12.34
C LEU A 29 -11.70 3.25 12.94
N ALA A 30 -12.13 4.34 12.28
CA ALA A 30 -13.46 4.90 12.48
C ALA A 30 -14.49 4.08 11.69
N GLU A 31 -15.78 4.26 11.96
CA GLU A 31 -16.88 3.58 11.24
C GLU A 31 -16.73 3.71 9.71
N ARG A 32 -16.42 4.91 9.23
CA ARG A 32 -16.13 5.15 7.80
C ARG A 32 -14.94 4.32 7.30
N GLY A 33 -13.89 4.16 8.11
CA GLY A 33 -12.72 3.37 7.75
C GLY A 33 -13.05 1.89 7.62
N THR A 34 -13.85 1.36 8.56
CA THR A 34 -14.35 -0.02 8.54
C THR A 34 -15.19 -0.29 7.28
N ALA A 35 -15.99 0.67 6.82
CA ALA A 35 -16.73 0.55 5.56
C ALA A 35 -15.84 0.68 4.29
N GLN A 36 -14.75 1.45 4.38
CA GLN A 36 -13.85 1.70 3.24
C GLN A 36 -12.88 0.54 2.97
N ALA A 37 -12.34 -0.09 4.00
CA ALA A 37 -11.30 -1.10 3.83
C ALA A 37 -11.74 -2.30 2.95
N PRO A 38 -12.96 -2.85 3.06
CA PRO A 38 -13.43 -3.89 2.15
C PRO A 38 -13.56 -3.43 0.69
N LEU A 39 -13.82 -2.14 0.44
CA LEU A 39 -13.86 -1.60 -0.93
C LEU A 39 -12.46 -1.63 -1.57
N ALA A 40 -11.41 -1.31 -0.80
CA ALA A 40 -10.03 -1.50 -1.24
C ALA A 40 -9.73 -2.98 -1.55
N GLY A 41 -10.17 -3.89 -0.69
CA GLY A 41 -10.04 -5.33 -0.91
C GLY A 41 -10.66 -5.81 -2.22
N ARG A 42 -11.94 -5.45 -2.48
CA ARG A 42 -12.62 -5.81 -3.73
C ARG A 42 -11.93 -5.22 -4.95
N TRP A 43 -11.51 -3.96 -4.87
CA TRP A 43 -10.77 -3.35 -5.96
C TRP A 43 -9.47 -4.11 -6.26
N LEU A 44 -8.72 -4.50 -5.23
CA LEU A 44 -7.50 -5.31 -5.39
C LEU A 44 -7.81 -6.68 -6.01
N ALA A 45 -8.89 -7.35 -5.60
CA ALA A 45 -9.31 -8.63 -6.18
C ALA A 45 -9.54 -8.53 -7.69
N ASP A 46 -10.16 -7.44 -8.13
CA ASP A 46 -10.55 -7.23 -9.52
C ASP A 46 -9.38 -6.75 -10.42
N HIS A 47 -8.37 -6.05 -9.85
CA HIS A 47 -7.39 -5.29 -10.65
C HIS A 47 -5.92 -5.59 -10.34
N ALA A 48 -5.57 -6.03 -9.13
CA ALA A 48 -4.17 -6.15 -8.71
C ALA A 48 -3.52 -7.48 -9.10
N GLY A 49 -4.33 -8.46 -9.54
CA GLY A 49 -3.87 -9.83 -9.75
C GLY A 49 -3.41 -10.49 -8.45
N ARG A 50 -2.49 -11.45 -8.56
CA ARG A 50 -1.94 -12.16 -7.39
C ARG A 50 -0.95 -11.27 -6.64
N ILE A 51 -1.21 -11.04 -5.35
CA ILE A 51 -0.27 -10.42 -4.41
C ILE A 51 0.59 -11.52 -3.79
N ASP A 52 1.92 -11.41 -3.90
CA ASP A 52 2.84 -12.41 -3.37
C ASP A 52 3.23 -12.12 -1.91
N LEU A 53 3.27 -10.83 -1.53
CA LEU A 53 3.59 -10.41 -0.18
C LEU A 53 2.91 -9.07 0.16
N ALA A 54 2.25 -9.03 1.31
CA ALA A 54 1.81 -7.79 1.94
C ALA A 54 2.72 -7.44 3.13
N LEU A 55 3.28 -6.24 3.15
CA LEU A 55 3.97 -5.64 4.29
C LEU A 55 3.06 -4.61 4.94
N VAL A 56 2.72 -4.82 6.21
CA VAL A 56 1.68 -4.06 6.91
C VAL A 56 2.30 -3.36 8.11
N SER A 57 2.06 -2.05 8.25
CA SER A 57 2.48 -1.32 9.44
C SER A 57 1.87 -1.92 10.73
N PRO A 58 2.59 -1.93 11.87
CA PRO A 58 2.08 -2.44 13.14
C PRO A 58 0.97 -1.56 13.76
N ALA A 59 0.72 -0.36 13.23
CA ALA A 59 -0.38 0.47 13.72
C ALA A 59 -1.72 -0.24 13.56
N ARG A 60 -2.56 -0.21 14.61
CA ARG A 60 -3.85 -0.89 14.66
C ARG A 60 -4.72 -0.58 13.45
N ARG A 61 -4.89 0.69 13.10
CA ARG A 61 -5.62 1.13 11.89
C ARG A 61 -5.11 0.50 10.58
N ALA A 62 -3.81 0.25 10.44
CA ALA A 62 -3.24 -0.36 9.25
C ALA A 62 -3.52 -1.87 9.22
N ARG A 63 -3.36 -2.53 10.37
CA ARG A 63 -3.73 -3.95 10.55
C ARG A 63 -5.21 -4.20 10.28
N GLU A 64 -6.10 -3.41 10.89
CA GLU A 64 -7.55 -3.51 10.66
C GLU A 64 -7.92 -3.20 9.20
N THR A 65 -7.22 -2.26 8.55
CA THR A 65 -7.42 -2.01 7.11
C THR A 65 -7.06 -3.25 6.29
N TRP A 66 -5.90 -3.86 6.56
CA TRP A 66 -5.46 -5.04 5.84
C TRP A 66 -6.36 -6.24 6.11
N GLU A 67 -6.77 -6.48 7.34
CA GLU A 67 -7.69 -7.57 7.71
C GLU A 67 -8.98 -7.49 6.89
N LEU A 68 -9.61 -6.32 6.86
CA LEU A 68 -10.86 -6.11 6.13
C LEU A 68 -10.69 -6.14 4.60
N ALA A 69 -9.56 -5.64 4.08
CA ALA A 69 -9.27 -5.67 2.65
C ALA A 69 -8.93 -7.09 2.18
N SER A 70 -8.06 -7.79 2.90
CA SER A 70 -7.58 -9.13 2.55
C SER A 70 -8.65 -10.21 2.66
N ALA A 71 -9.68 -10.00 3.49
CA ALA A 71 -10.88 -10.83 3.52
C ALA A 71 -11.69 -10.81 2.21
N GLN A 72 -11.33 -9.96 1.23
CA GLN A 72 -11.93 -9.94 -0.10
C GLN A 72 -11.04 -10.58 -1.16
N LEU A 73 -9.86 -11.10 -0.78
CA LEU A 73 -8.87 -11.66 -1.68
C LEU A 73 -8.86 -13.18 -1.57
N GLU A 74 -8.97 -13.86 -2.71
CA GLU A 74 -8.85 -15.32 -2.79
C GLU A 74 -7.81 -15.71 -3.85
N PRO A 75 -6.72 -16.41 -3.48
CA PRO A 75 -6.35 -16.81 -2.12
C PRO A 75 -5.88 -15.63 -1.25
N LEU A 76 -5.93 -15.79 0.07
CA LEU A 76 -5.38 -14.82 1.03
C LEU A 76 -3.85 -14.67 0.82
N PRO A 77 -3.35 -13.45 0.52
CA PRO A 77 -1.92 -13.25 0.33
C PRO A 77 -1.11 -13.45 1.64
N PRO A 78 0.12 -13.98 1.56
CA PRO A 78 1.06 -13.94 2.68
C PRO A 78 1.25 -12.50 3.15
N ALA A 79 1.12 -12.25 4.46
CA ALA A 79 1.28 -10.93 5.06
C ALA A 79 2.27 -10.97 6.22
N ARG A 80 3.03 -9.90 6.40
CA ARG A 80 3.96 -9.70 7.52
C ARG A 80 3.80 -8.31 8.09
N SER A 81 3.89 -8.20 9.41
CA SER A 81 4.06 -6.90 10.06
C SER A 81 5.47 -6.39 9.75
N GLU A 82 5.60 -5.13 9.34
CA GLU A 82 6.88 -4.46 9.12
C GLU A 82 6.89 -3.15 9.92
N ASP A 83 7.65 -3.16 11.02
CA ASP A 83 7.69 -2.05 11.97
C ASP A 83 8.21 -0.76 11.32
N ARG A 84 9.14 -0.89 10.36
CA ARG A 84 9.72 0.24 9.64
C ARG A 84 8.70 1.00 8.80
N VAL A 85 7.51 0.45 8.49
CA VAL A 85 6.46 1.18 7.75
C VAL A 85 5.78 2.23 8.62
N TYR A 86 5.79 2.07 9.95
CA TYR A 86 5.17 3.06 10.84
C TYR A 86 5.99 4.35 10.88
N ALA A 87 5.33 5.47 10.56
CA ALA A 87 5.94 6.80 10.54
C ALA A 87 7.19 6.93 9.64
N ALA A 88 7.31 6.10 8.60
CA ALA A 88 8.41 6.20 7.63
C ALA A 88 8.22 7.35 6.63
N SER A 89 9.34 7.97 6.27
CA SER A 89 9.49 8.84 5.11
C SER A 89 9.45 8.05 3.79
N ALA A 90 9.29 8.74 2.65
CA ALA A 90 9.34 8.10 1.34
C ALA A 90 10.62 7.29 1.11
N HIS A 91 11.79 7.83 1.49
CA HIS A 91 13.07 7.14 1.33
C HIS A 91 13.16 5.87 2.19
N GLN A 92 12.68 5.92 3.43
CA GLN A 92 12.64 4.72 4.29
C GLN A 92 11.67 3.66 3.77
N LEU A 93 10.53 4.07 3.19
CA LEU A 93 9.61 3.14 2.53
C LEU A 93 10.26 2.53 1.27
N LEU A 94 11.01 3.34 0.49
CA LEU A 94 11.76 2.85 -0.66
C LEU A 94 12.85 1.85 -0.25
N ASP A 95 13.58 2.11 0.84
CA ASP A 95 14.56 1.16 1.40
C ASP A 95 13.91 -0.18 1.80
N ILE A 96 12.68 -0.15 2.32
CA ILE A 96 11.91 -1.38 2.61
C ILE A 96 11.59 -2.11 1.30
N VAL A 97 11.10 -1.40 0.28
CA VAL A 97 10.81 -1.96 -1.05
C VAL A 97 12.07 -2.59 -1.64
N HIS A 98 13.21 -1.90 -1.60
CA HIS A 98 14.51 -2.36 -2.09
C HIS A 98 15.02 -3.62 -1.40
N GLY A 99 14.61 -3.84 -0.14
CA GLY A 99 14.98 -5.02 0.64
C GLY A 99 14.13 -6.26 0.37
N VAL A 100 13.12 -6.18 -0.50
CA VAL A 100 12.23 -7.32 -0.79
C VAL A 100 12.94 -8.35 -1.68
N PRO A 101 12.84 -9.66 -1.37
CA PRO A 101 13.43 -10.70 -2.21
C PRO A 101 12.86 -10.68 -3.63
N ASP A 102 13.72 -10.89 -4.62
CA ASP A 102 13.34 -10.94 -6.04
C ASP A 102 12.38 -12.09 -6.40
N THR A 103 12.16 -13.04 -5.48
CA THR A 103 11.12 -14.06 -5.62
C THR A 103 9.70 -13.51 -5.46
N VAL A 104 9.53 -12.31 -4.89
CA VAL A 104 8.26 -11.59 -4.80
C VAL A 104 8.07 -10.79 -6.09
N GLN A 105 7.01 -11.03 -6.85
CA GLN A 105 6.70 -10.28 -8.07
C GLN A 105 5.74 -9.12 -7.77
N THR A 106 4.75 -9.35 -6.91
CA THR A 106 3.79 -8.33 -6.48
C THR A 106 3.90 -8.06 -4.99
N LEU A 107 4.34 -6.85 -4.65
CA LEU A 107 4.46 -6.34 -3.29
C LEU A 107 3.32 -5.36 -2.99
N LEU A 108 2.61 -5.58 -1.87
CA LEU A 108 1.64 -4.62 -1.33
C LEU A 108 2.16 -4.03 -0.02
N LEU A 109 2.15 -2.71 0.10
CA LEU A 109 2.54 -1.97 1.29
C LEU A 109 1.32 -1.27 1.92
N VAL A 110 1.01 -1.57 3.18
CA VAL A 110 -0.07 -0.89 3.94
C VAL A 110 0.52 0.08 4.95
N GLY A 111 0.41 1.38 4.67
CA GLY A 111 1.14 2.42 5.39
C GLY A 111 0.36 3.71 5.65
N HIS A 112 1.12 4.79 5.92
CA HIS A 112 0.60 6.07 6.43
C HIS A 112 1.06 7.24 5.56
N ASN A 113 0.24 8.28 5.50
CA ASN A 113 0.71 9.58 5.02
C ASN A 113 1.50 10.30 6.13
N PRO A 114 2.45 11.17 5.76
CA PRO A 114 2.74 11.60 4.39
C PRO A 114 3.62 10.63 3.57
N GLY A 115 4.29 9.66 4.21
CA GLY A 115 5.26 8.78 3.55
C GLY A 115 4.74 8.05 2.32
N MET A 116 3.53 7.47 2.37
CA MET A 116 2.94 6.75 1.22
C MET A 116 2.72 7.65 0.01
N GLU A 117 2.18 8.85 0.23
CA GLU A 117 1.91 9.84 -0.82
C GLU A 117 3.20 10.37 -1.44
N GLN A 118 4.20 10.64 -0.59
CA GLN A 118 5.51 11.08 -1.02
C GLN A 118 6.25 9.98 -1.79
N LEU A 119 6.15 8.70 -1.39
CA LEU A 119 6.72 7.59 -2.14
C LEU A 119 6.04 7.43 -3.50
N ALA A 120 4.71 7.48 -3.53
CA ALA A 120 3.96 7.41 -4.78
C ALA A 120 4.37 8.54 -5.74
N SER A 121 4.47 9.76 -5.24
CA SER A 121 4.89 10.92 -6.05
C SER A 121 6.35 10.81 -6.51
N LEU A 122 7.23 10.31 -5.65
CA LEU A 122 8.64 10.09 -5.97
C LEU A 122 8.80 9.10 -7.14
N LEU A 123 8.08 7.98 -7.10
CA LEU A 123 8.13 6.95 -8.15
C LEU A 123 7.42 7.39 -9.43
N ALA A 124 6.32 8.14 -9.33
CA ALA A 124 5.61 8.63 -10.51
C ALA A 124 6.33 9.77 -11.24
N GLY A 125 7.23 10.50 -10.56
CA GLY A 125 7.84 11.73 -11.08
C GLY A 125 6.89 12.93 -11.13
N GLU A 126 5.69 12.80 -10.57
CA GLU A 126 4.66 13.84 -10.48
C GLU A 126 3.86 13.73 -9.17
N GLU A 127 3.00 14.71 -8.87
CA GLU A 127 2.19 14.68 -7.64
C GLU A 127 1.13 13.58 -7.70
N VAL A 128 1.19 12.65 -6.73
CA VAL A 128 0.17 11.62 -6.52
C VAL A 128 -0.45 11.81 -5.16
N VAL A 129 -1.78 11.98 -5.08
CA VAL A 129 -2.50 12.18 -3.82
C VAL A 129 -3.14 10.88 -3.34
N LEU A 130 -2.87 10.48 -2.09
CA LEU A 130 -3.43 9.28 -1.48
C LEU A 130 -4.34 9.63 -0.30
N ARG A 131 -5.65 9.66 -0.54
CA ARG A 131 -6.65 9.73 0.55
C ARG A 131 -6.67 8.43 1.36
N THR A 132 -7.28 8.44 2.55
CA THR A 132 -7.43 7.22 3.36
C THR A 132 -8.11 6.10 2.56
N SER A 133 -7.59 4.88 2.64
CA SER A 133 -7.98 3.74 1.80
C SER A 133 -7.68 3.91 0.30
N GLY A 134 -6.86 4.90 -0.07
CA GLY A 134 -6.41 5.13 -1.44
C GLY A 134 -5.31 4.14 -1.84
N ILE A 135 -5.30 3.80 -3.12
CA ILE A 135 -4.40 2.84 -3.74
C ILE A 135 -3.60 3.54 -4.83
N ALA A 136 -2.30 3.22 -4.93
CA ALA A 136 -1.51 3.45 -6.14
C ALA A 136 -0.85 2.13 -6.57
N VAL A 137 -0.79 1.88 -7.88
CA VAL A 137 -0.13 0.69 -8.45
C VAL A 137 0.91 1.14 -9.45
N PHE A 138 2.11 0.57 -9.34
CA PHE A 138 3.23 0.82 -10.22
C PHE A 138 3.69 -0.47 -10.87
N ASP A 139 4.00 -0.39 -12.16
CA ASP A 139 4.81 -1.36 -12.87
C ASP A 139 6.28 -0.98 -12.72
N GLY A 140 7.13 -1.92 -12.35
CA GLY A 140 8.56 -1.73 -12.13
C GLY A 140 9.41 -2.66 -12.99
N GLU A 141 10.44 -2.10 -13.61
CA GLU A 141 11.40 -2.84 -14.44
C GLU A 141 12.68 -3.17 -13.64
N GLY A 142 13.05 -4.45 -13.59
CA GLY A 142 14.28 -4.88 -12.92
C GLY A 142 14.10 -5.17 -11.42
N PRO A 143 15.19 -5.42 -10.67
CA PRO A 143 15.13 -5.89 -9.28
C PRO A 143 14.52 -4.86 -8.33
N TRP A 144 13.99 -5.32 -7.20
CA TRP A 144 13.42 -4.43 -6.17
C TRP A 144 14.43 -3.38 -5.73
N SER A 145 15.70 -3.78 -5.54
CA SER A 145 16.81 -2.92 -5.12
C SER A 145 17.21 -1.82 -6.12
N GLY A 146 16.69 -1.88 -7.34
CA GLY A 146 16.96 -0.89 -8.39
C GLY A 146 15.77 0.00 -8.71
N LEU A 147 14.61 -0.19 -8.07
CA LEU A 147 13.41 0.57 -8.42
C LEU A 147 13.53 2.05 -8.03
N ASP A 148 13.20 2.91 -8.97
CA ASP A 148 13.19 4.37 -8.85
C ASP A 148 12.19 4.98 -9.84
N ALA A 149 12.19 6.31 -9.98
CA ALA A 149 11.29 7.01 -10.91
C ALA A 149 11.55 6.70 -12.39
N ALA A 150 12.77 6.27 -12.76
CA ALA A 150 13.12 5.98 -14.16
C ALA A 150 12.75 4.55 -14.56
N SER A 151 12.63 3.66 -13.57
CA SER A 151 12.33 2.24 -13.73
C SER A 151 10.92 1.87 -13.26
N THR A 152 10.08 2.86 -12.91
CA THR A 152 8.69 2.64 -12.54
C THR A 152 7.73 3.47 -13.37
N ALA A 153 6.54 2.93 -13.61
CA ALA A 153 5.44 3.61 -14.29
C ALA A 153 4.17 3.51 -13.43
N LEU A 154 3.55 4.65 -13.13
CA LEU A 154 2.27 4.68 -12.44
C LEU A 154 1.19 4.11 -13.36
N ARG A 155 0.51 3.05 -12.91
CA ARG A 155 -0.61 2.42 -13.62
C ARG A 155 -1.95 3.04 -13.25
N VAL A 156 -2.14 3.31 -11.96
CA VAL A 156 -3.39 3.86 -11.42
C VAL A 156 -3.13 4.46 -10.04
N ALA A 157 -3.80 5.58 -9.73
CA ALA A 157 -3.88 6.10 -8.37
C ALA A 157 -5.28 6.65 -8.06
N GLY A 158 -5.76 6.45 -6.83
CA GLY A 158 -7.01 7.05 -6.37
C GLY A 158 -7.75 6.27 -5.29
N ARG A 159 -9.06 6.50 -5.18
CA ARG A 159 -9.91 5.86 -4.18
C ARG A 159 -10.55 4.59 -4.72
N SER A 160 -10.54 3.53 -3.92
CA SER A 160 -11.19 2.26 -4.23
C SER A 160 -12.73 2.28 -4.22
N ASP A 161 -13.36 3.43 -3.92
CA ASP A 161 -14.82 3.60 -3.95
C ASP A 161 -15.36 4.03 -5.33
N GLY A 162 -14.55 3.92 -6.38
CA GLY A 162 -14.99 4.01 -7.78
C GLY A 162 -15.17 5.42 -8.34
N HIS A 163 -14.89 6.47 -7.55
CA HIS A 163 -15.13 7.86 -7.97
C HIS A 163 -13.88 8.61 -8.48
N ASP A 164 -12.66 8.16 -8.18
CA ASP A 164 -11.44 8.96 -8.38
C ASP A 164 -10.20 8.16 -8.86
N LEU A 165 -10.36 6.97 -9.46
CA LEU A 165 -9.21 6.23 -10.00
C LEU A 165 -8.88 6.77 -11.39
N ARG A 166 -7.70 7.39 -11.52
CA ARG A 166 -7.12 7.83 -12.79
C ARG A 166 -5.86 7.05 -13.09
#